data_AF-A0A2G6ID63-F1
#
_entry.id   AF-A0A2G6ID63-F1
#
_cell.length_a   1.000
_cell.length_b   1.000
_cell.length_c   1.000
_cell.angle_alpha   90.00
_cell.angle_beta   90.00
_cell.angle_gamma   90.00
#
_symmetry.space_group_name_H-M   'P 1'
#
loop_
_entity.id
_entity.type
_entity.pdbx_description
1 polymer ?
#
loop_
_entity_poly.entity_id
_entity_poly.type
_entity_poly.pdbx_seq_one_letter_code
_entity_poly.pdbx_strand_id
1 'polypeptide(L)' 'MSEIERESMEYDVVIVGAGPAGLSAAIRLKQLDEDLQVVVLEKGSEVGAHILSG' A
#
# COMPACT_ATOMS: atom_id res chain seq x y z
N MET A 1 -7.78 32.31 -1.69
CA MET A 1 -8.07 30.91 -1.29
C MET A 1 -6.88 30.46 -0.48
N SER A 2 -7.06 30.08 0.78
CA SER A 2 -5.98 29.47 1.55
C SER A 2 -5.60 28.16 0.86
N GLU A 3 -4.33 27.97 0.52
CA GLU A 3 -3.84 26.67 0.06
C GLU A 3 -4.01 25.66 1.21
N ILE A 4 -4.65 24.54 0.91
CA ILE A 4 -4.72 23.41 1.84
C ILE A 4 -3.40 22.68 1.71
N GLU A 5 -2.54 22.82 2.72
CA GLU A 5 -1.27 22.11 2.80
C GLU A 5 -1.56 20.61 3.05
N ARG A 6 -0.95 19.73 2.25
CA ARG A 6 -1.09 18.28 2.37
C ARG A 6 0.22 17.70 2.88
N GLU A 7 0.15 16.91 3.95
CA GLU A 7 1.31 16.11 4.37
C GLU A 7 1.70 15.11 3.27
N SER A 8 3.00 14.90 3.12
CA SER A 8 3.58 13.98 2.15
C SER A 8 4.70 13.17 2.78
N MET A 9 4.87 11.94 2.29
CA MET A 9 5.91 11.01 2.72
C MET A 9 6.48 10.34 1.47
N GLU A 10 7.80 10.13 1.43
CA GLU A 10 8.48 9.46 0.32
C GLU A 10 8.54 7.96 0.55
N TYR A 11 8.37 7.18 -0.52
CA TYR A 11 8.49 5.72 -0.55
C TYR A 11 9.03 5.32 -1.92
N ASP A 12 9.79 4.23 -1.99
CA ASP A 12 10.28 3.68 -3.26
C ASP A 12 9.13 3.07 -4.08
N VAL A 13 8.18 2.43 -3.38
CA VAL A 13 7.00 1.82 -4.01
C VAL A 13 5.73 2.09 -3.20
N VAL A 14 4.70 2.60 -3.88
CA VAL A 14 3.35 2.77 -3.35
C VAL A 14 2.41 1.77 -4.03
N ILE A 15 1.76 0.91 -3.24
CA ILE A 15 0.78 -0.07 -3.71
C ILE A 15 -0.61 0.36 -3.24
N VAL A 16 -1.57 0.46 -4.17
CA VAL A 16 -2.96 0.81 -3.85
C VAL A 16 -3.84 -0.43 -3.94
N GLY A 17 -4.38 -0.84 -2.80
CA GLY A 17 -5.21 -2.02 -2.58
C GLY A 17 -4.45 -3.14 -1.85
N ALA A 18 -4.93 -3.54 -0.67
CA ALA A 18 -4.38 -4.66 0.10
C ALA A 18 -5.12 -5.99 -0.19
N GLY A 19 -5.45 -6.23 -1.46
CA GLY A 19 -5.94 -7.52 -1.93
C GLY A 19 -4.81 -8.52 -2.17
N PRO A 20 -5.11 -9.75 -2.65
CA PRO A 20 -4.11 -10.79 -2.88
C PRO A 20 -2.96 -10.33 -3.79
N ALA A 21 -3.26 -9.59 -4.86
CA ALA A 21 -2.24 -9.09 -5.78
C ALA A 21 -1.32 -8.04 -5.12
N GLY A 22 -1.88 -7.05 -4.42
CA GLY A 22 -1.11 -5.97 -3.79
C GLY A 22 -0.22 -6.49 -2.65
N LEU A 23 -0.76 -7.36 -1.79
CA LEU A 23 0.04 -7.98 -0.73
C LEU A 23 1.11 -8.91 -1.29
N SER A 24 0.79 -9.70 -2.33
CA SER A 24 1.80 -10.57 -2.97
C SER A 24 2.94 -9.76 -3.58
N ALA A 25 2.63 -8.62 -4.21
CA ALA A 25 3.64 -7.70 -4.73
C ALA A 25 4.51 -7.12 -3.60
N ALA A 26 3.88 -6.60 -2.54
CA ALA A 26 4.60 -6.03 -1.40
C ALA A 26 5.54 -7.04 -0.74
N ILE A 27 5.05 -8.26 -0.48
CA ILE A 27 5.83 -9.36 0.08
C ILE A 27 7.00 -9.70 -0.84
N ARG A 28 6.75 -9.84 -2.15
CA ARG A 28 7.80 -10.22 -3.10
C ARG A 28 8.88 -9.14 -3.23
N LEU A 29 8.49 -7.87 -3.21
CA LEU A 29 9.44 -6.75 -3.21
C LEU A 29 10.34 -6.79 -1.99
N LYS A 30 9.77 -6.93 -0.78
CA LYS A 30 10.54 -7.05 0.46
C LYS A 30 11.43 -8.30 0.55
N GLN A 31 11.06 -9.38 -0.13
CA GLN A 31 11.92 -10.57 -0.24
C GLN A 31 13.09 -10.39 -1.21
N LEU A 32 12.94 -9.54 -2.22
CA LEU A 32 14.00 -9.24 -3.19
C LEU A 32 14.98 -8.20 -2.65
N ASP A 33 14.47 -7.24 -1.88
CA ASP A 33 15.22 -6.17 -1.27
C ASP A 33 14.54 -5.76 0.06
N GLU A 34 15.21 -6.04 1.17
CA GLU A 34 14.67 -5.76 2.51
C GLU A 34 14.67 -4.26 2.84
N ASP A 35 15.56 -3.50 2.22
CA ASP A 35 15.75 -2.07 2.46
C ASP A 35 14.72 -1.23 1.69
N LEU A 36 14.13 -1.77 0.62
CA LEU A 36 13.14 -1.10 -0.21
C LEU A 36 11.93 -0.60 0.60
N GLN A 37 11.66 0.71 0.60
CA GLN A 37 10.54 1.30 1.32
C GLN A 37 9.23 1.11 0.54
N VAL A 38 8.39 0.18 1.02
CA VAL A 38 7.10 -0.16 0.40
C VAL A 38 5.97 0.23 1.34
N VAL A 39 4.97 0.95 0.81
CA VAL A 39 3.70 1.22 1.50
C VAL A 39 2.54 0.60 0.73
N VAL A 40 1.61 -0.01 1.47
CA VAL A 40 0.35 -0.53 0.93
C VAL A 40 -0.81 0.26 1.52
N LEU A 41 -1.64 0.83 0.65
CA LEU A 41 -2.82 1.60 1.04
C LEU A 41 -4.08 0.78 0.78
N GLU A 42 -4.95 0.67 1.77
CA GLU A 42 -6.26 0.00 1.64
C GLU A 42 -7.36 0.93 2.12
N LYS A 43 -8.51 0.89 1.44
CA LYS A 43 -9.71 1.66 1.81
C LYS A 43 -10.38 1.08 3.06
N GLY A 44 -10.32 -0.24 3.24
CA GLY A 44 -10.84 -0.95 4.40
C GLY A 44 -10.21 -0.49 5.71
N SER A 45 -10.96 -0.57 6.80
CA SER A 45 -10.45 -0.33 8.16
C SER A 45 -9.40 -1.36 8.59
N GLU A 46 -9.34 -2.48 7.87
CA GLU A 46 -8.39 -3.56 8.05
C GLU A 46 -8.06 -4.19 6.69
N VAL A 47 -6.91 -4.84 6.62
CA VAL A 47 -6.50 -5.60 5.44
C VAL A 47 -7.54 -6.68 5.16
N GLY A 48 -8.05 -6.71 3.93
CA GLY A 48 -9.00 -7.73 3.50
C GLY A 48 -10.48 -7.43 3.78
N ALA A 49 -10.82 -6.31 4.43
CA ALA A 49 -12.22 -5.95 4.75
C ALA A 49 -13.15 -5.87 3.53
N HIS A 50 -12.60 -5.65 2.34
CA HIS A 50 -13.34 -5.57 1.07
C HIS A 50 -13.04 -6.73 0.12
N ILE A 51 -12.38 -7.80 0.59
CA ILE A 51 -12.18 -9.00 -0.23
C ILE A 51 -13.51 -9.76 -0.27
N LEU A 52 -14.09 -9.86 -1.47
CA LEU A 52 -15.20 -10.76 -1.77
C LEU A 52 -14.68 -11.86 -2.71
N SER A 53 -14.82 -13.11 -2.29
CA SER A 53 -14.51 -14.29 -3.11
C SER A 53 -15.76 -15.15 -3.24
N GLY A 54 -15.92 -15.79 -4.41
CA GLY A 54 -16.91 -16.85 -4.62
C GLY A 54 -16.46 -18.18 -4.03
#